data_AF-A0A2D7G8Z9-F1
#
_entry.id   AF-A0A2D7G8Z9-F1
#
_cell.length_a   1.000
_cell.length_b   1.000
_cell.length_c   1.000
_cell.angle_alpha   90.00
_cell.angle_beta   90.00
_cell.angle_gamma   90.00
#
_symmetry.space_group_name_H-M   'P 1'
#
loop_
_entity.id
_entity.type
_entity.pdbx_description
1 polymer ?
#
loop_
_entity_poly.entity_id
_entity_poly.type
_entity_poly.pdbx_seq_one_letter_code
_entity_poly.pdbx_strand_id
1 'polypeptide(L)'
;MYAKCQQFKFHDFNSAKIAASYCGDILGKQIDDLNMAGLNIFLGKDGELSIIVKFEGIEELRAYDKHSRDLRKDLNASFNFTEVKYSGVCVFSYENEATDISIAAD
;
A
#
# COMPACT_ATOMS: atom_id res chain seq x y z
N MET A 1 -10.55 12.21 -6.16
CA MET A 1 -9.58 11.26 -5.57
C MET A 1 -9.77 9.87 -6.15
N TYR A 2 -8.72 9.37 -6.80
CA TYR A 2 -8.61 8.02 -7.34
C TYR A 2 -7.86 7.12 -6.36
N ALA A 3 -8.08 5.81 -6.42
CA ALA A 3 -7.38 4.86 -5.56
C ALA A 3 -6.96 3.59 -6.29
N LYS A 4 -5.78 3.08 -5.96
CA LYS A 4 -5.37 1.71 -6.27
C LYS A 4 -5.44 0.88 -5.01
N CYS A 5 -6.16 -0.23 -5.07
CA CYS A 5 -6.25 -1.20 -3.98
C CYS A 5 -5.58 -2.51 -4.41
N GLN A 6 -4.61 -2.96 -3.63
CA GLN A 6 -3.91 -4.21 -3.86
C GLN A 6 -4.04 -5.08 -2.63
N GLN A 7 -4.49 -6.32 -2.82
CA GLN A 7 -4.60 -7.29 -1.74
C GLN A 7 -3.79 -8.53 -2.08
N PHE A 8 -2.97 -8.93 -1.12
CA PHE A 8 -2.14 -10.13 -1.19
C PHE A 8 -2.48 -11.02 0.00
N LYS A 9 -2.58 -12.33 -0.23
CA LYS A 9 -2.72 -13.32 0.83
C LYS A 9 -1.49 -14.21 0.83
N PHE A 10 -0.64 -14.03 1.83
CA PHE A 10 0.57 -14.83 2.00
C PHE A 10 0.23 -16.17 2.68
N HIS A 11 1.13 -17.14 2.51
CA HIS A 11 0.98 -18.45 3.15
C HIS A 11 1.17 -18.41 4.67
N ASP A 12 2.01 -17.48 5.15
CA ASP A 12 2.30 -17.29 6.57
C ASP A 12 2.40 -15.81 6.93
N PHE A 13 2.14 -15.52 8.21
CA PHE A 13 2.14 -14.16 8.75
C PHE A 13 3.52 -13.50 8.74
N ASN A 14 4.60 -14.28 8.90
CA ASN A 14 5.95 -13.72 8.96
C ASN A 14 6.38 -13.17 7.59
N SER A 15 6.10 -13.92 6.52
CA SER A 15 6.27 -13.46 5.13
C SER A 15 5.45 -12.21 4.86
N ALA A 16 4.18 -12.19 5.28
CA ALA A 16 3.32 -11.01 5.14
C ALA A 16 3.89 -9.78 5.87
N LYS A 17 4.45 -9.96 7.08
CA LYS A 17 5.08 -8.91 7.86
C LYS A 17 6.33 -8.34 7.17
N ILE A 18 7.20 -9.20 6.64
CA ILE A 18 8.39 -8.78 5.91
C ILE A 18 7.99 -8.01 4.65
N ALA A 19 7.04 -8.55 3.89
CA ALA A 19 6.52 -7.90 2.69
C ALA A 19 5.87 -6.54 3.00
N ALA A 20 5.12 -6.43 4.11
CA ALA A 20 4.52 -5.16 4.54
C ALA A 20 5.57 -4.10 4.84
N SER A 21 6.63 -4.46 5.58
CA SER A 21 7.76 -3.55 5.86
C SER A 21 8.44 -3.11 4.58
N TYR A 22 8.77 -4.05 3.69
CA TYR A 22 9.39 -3.75 2.41
C TYR A 22 8.53 -2.84 1.53
N CYS A 23 7.22 -3.09 1.46
CA CYS A 23 6.28 -2.21 0.73
C CYS A 23 6.25 -0.80 1.33
N GLY A 24 6.24 -0.69 2.66
CA GLY A 24 6.32 0.60 3.35
C GLY A 24 7.58 1.38 3.00
N ASP A 25 8.75 0.72 3.01
CA ASP A 25 10.03 1.35 2.68
C ASP A 25 10.10 1.82 1.22
N ILE A 26 9.63 0.99 0.28
CA ILE A 26 9.68 1.31 -1.16
C ILE A 26 8.65 2.38 -1.52
N LEU A 27 7.40 2.20 -1.10
CA LEU A 27 6.31 3.14 -1.44
C LEU A 27 6.47 4.47 -0.69
N GLY A 28 6.95 4.43 0.56
CA GLY A 28 7.22 5.63 1.34
C GLY A 28 8.23 6.57 0.67
N LYS A 29 9.26 6.01 0.03
CA LYS A 29 10.26 6.78 -0.74
C LYS A 29 9.71 7.38 -2.04
N GLN A 30 8.53 6.94 -2.48
CA GLN A 30 7.92 7.32 -3.75
C GLN A 30 6.73 8.28 -3.57
N ILE A 31 6.39 8.64 -2.33
CA ILE A 31 5.24 9.49 -2.01
C ILE A 31 5.32 10.80 -2.79
N ASP A 32 6.45 11.50 -2.70
CA ASP A 32 6.64 12.80 -3.36
C ASP A 32 6.78 12.64 -4.88
N ASP A 33 7.58 11.66 -5.34
CA ASP A 33 7.84 11.41 -6.76
C ASP A 33 6.57 11.06 -7.56
N LEU A 34 5.63 10.35 -6.91
CA LEU A 34 4.37 9.94 -7.52
C LEU A 34 3.19 10.85 -7.13
N ASN A 35 3.45 11.90 -6.35
CA ASN A 35 2.45 12.84 -5.85
C ASN A 35 1.25 12.10 -5.21
N MET A 36 1.53 11.18 -4.29
CA MET A 36 0.50 10.40 -3.60
C MET A 36 -0.31 11.31 -2.66
N ALA A 37 -1.63 11.28 -2.78
CA ALA A 37 -2.55 11.96 -1.86
C ALA A 37 -2.78 11.18 -0.56
N GLY A 38 -2.38 9.90 -0.53
CA GLY A 38 -2.47 9.06 0.66
C GLY A 38 -1.93 7.66 0.43
N LEU A 39 -1.41 7.05 1.49
CA LEU A 39 -0.89 5.69 1.49
C LEU A 39 -1.35 4.99 2.78
N ASN A 40 -2.07 3.89 2.63
CA ASN A 40 -2.46 3.03 3.75
C ASN A 40 -1.96 1.61 3.48
N ILE A 41 -1.25 1.03 4.46
CA ILE A 41 -0.77 -0.35 4.40
C ILE A 41 -1.32 -1.08 5.64
N PHE A 42 -2.06 -2.15 5.41
CA PHE A 42 -2.67 -2.96 6.46
C PHE A 42 -2.13 -4.39 6.39
N LEU A 43 -1.68 -4.89 7.54
CA LEU A 43 -1.31 -6.29 7.73
C LEU A 43 -2.41 -6.99 8.54
N GLY A 44 -3.10 -7.93 7.90
CA GLY A 44 -4.08 -8.80 8.52
C GLY A 44 -3.41 -9.88 9.37
N LYS A 45 -4.09 -10.31 10.44
CA LYS A 45 -3.59 -11.33 11.37
C LYS A 45 -3.40 -12.69 10.71
N ASP A 46 -4.10 -12.95 9.62
CA ASP A 46 -4.02 -14.21 8.88
C ASP A 46 -3.07 -14.12 7.68
N GLY A 47 -2.23 -13.08 7.59
CA GLY A 47 -1.25 -12.92 6.51
C GLY A 47 -1.79 -12.22 5.27
N GLU A 48 -2.88 -11.46 5.39
CA GLU A 48 -3.31 -10.50 4.36
C GLU A 48 -2.44 -9.26 4.38
N LEU A 49 -2.08 -8.75 3.21
CA LEU A 49 -1.52 -7.42 3.04
C LEU A 49 -2.44 -6.63 2.13
N SER A 50 -2.99 -5.53 2.63
CA SER A 50 -3.77 -4.58 1.83
C SER A 50 -2.99 -3.27 1.69
N ILE A 51 -2.82 -2.81 0.46
CA ILE A 51 -2.20 -1.53 0.14
C ILE A 51 -3.22 -0.68 -0.59
N ILE A 52 -3.45 0.53 -0.08
CA ILE A 52 -4.31 1.53 -0.70
C ILE A 52 -3.44 2.75 -0.97
N VAL A 53 -3.34 3.14 -2.24
CA VAL A 53 -2.65 4.36 -2.66
C VAL A 53 -3.66 5.29 -3.29
N LYS A 54 -3.73 6.54 -2.83
CA LYS A 54 -4.68 7.55 -3.26
C LYS A 54 -3.98 8.64 -4.07
N PHE A 55 -4.68 9.19 -5.05
CA PHE A 55 -4.19 10.25 -5.93
C PHE A 55 -5.28 11.28 -6.20
N GLU A 56 -4.92 12.55 -6.38
CA GLU A 56 -5.89 13.57 -6.77
C GLU A 56 -6.35 13.40 -8.21
N GLY A 57 -5.40 13.16 -9.12
CA GLY A 57 -5.64 12.97 -10.55
C GLY A 57 -5.51 11.51 -11.02
N ILE A 58 -6.05 11.27 -12.22
CA ILE A 58 -6.00 9.96 -12.89
C ILE A 58 -4.63 9.70 -13.54
N GLU A 59 -3.88 10.75 -13.86
CA GLU A 59 -2.57 10.63 -14.51
C GLU A 59 -1.51 10.11 -13.54
N GLU A 60 -1.56 10.54 -12.28
CA GLU A 60 -0.74 10.04 -11.18
C GLU A 60 -1.04 8.56 -10.90
N LEU A 61 -2.33 8.17 -10.90
CA LEU A 61 -2.72 6.76 -10.80
C LEU A 61 -2.12 5.93 -11.95
N ARG A 62 -2.15 6.44 -13.19
CA ARG A 62 -1.57 5.76 -14.35
C ARG A 62 -0.04 5.67 -14.28
N ALA A 63 0.62 6.70 -13.74
CA ALA A 63 2.06 6.68 -13.50
C ALA A 63 2.42 5.62 -12.44
N TYR A 64 1.66 5.57 -11.34
CA TYR A 64 1.79 4.55 -10.31
C TYR A 64 1.62 3.13 -10.86
N ASP A 65 0.63 2.88 -11.73
CA ASP A 65 0.43 1.56 -12.34
C ASP A 65 1.62 1.11 -13.20
N LYS A 66 2.38 2.05 -13.78
CA LYS A 66 3.61 1.72 -14.52
C LYS A 66 4.76 1.37 -13.57
N HIS A 67 4.86 2.11 -12.46
CA HIS A 67 5.95 2.03 -11.47
C HIS A 67 5.82 0.83 -10.52
N SER A 68 4.60 0.54 -10.08
CA SER A 68 4.28 -0.56 -9.15
C SER A 68 4.53 -1.96 -9.74
N ARG A 69 4.82 -2.06 -11.04
CA ARG A 69 5.20 -3.33 -11.69
C ARG A 69 6.50 -3.90 -11.15
N ASP A 70 7.49 -3.05 -10.85
CA ASP A 70 8.79 -3.51 -10.36
C ASP A 70 8.68 -3.99 -8.92
N LEU A 71 8.00 -3.23 -8.05
CA LEU A 71 7.64 -3.68 -6.70
C LEU A 71 6.93 -5.04 -6.73
N ARG A 72 5.97 -5.22 -7.63
CA ARG A 72 5.24 -6.49 -7.79
C ARG A 72 6.15 -7.62 -8.27
N LYS A 73 7.10 -7.33 -9.14
CA LYS A 73 8.08 -8.33 -9.62
C LYS A 73 8.96 -8.81 -8.48
N ASP A 74 9.43 -7.90 -7.65
CA ASP A 74 10.27 -8.21 -6.48
C ASP A 74 9.51 -9.03 -5.44
N LEU A 75 8.24 -8.68 -5.19
CA LEU A 75 7.36 -9.46 -4.31
C LEU A 75 7.14 -10.89 -4.84
N ASN A 76 6.81 -11.05 -6.13
CA ASN A 76 6.60 -12.36 -6.75
C ASN A 76 7.87 -13.24 -6.75
N ALA A 77 9.06 -12.62 -6.82
CA ALA A 77 10.32 -13.34 -6.76
C ALA A 77 10.69 -13.80 -5.35
N SER A 78 10.22 -13.07 -4.33
CA SER A 78 10.63 -13.27 -2.93
C SER A 78 9.62 -14.06 -2.10
N PHE A 79 8.34 -14.06 -2.49
CA PHE A 79 7.26 -14.61 -1.67
C PHE A 79 6.28 -15.44 -2.48
N ASN A 80 5.66 -16.41 -1.81
CA ASN A 80 4.53 -17.17 -2.34
C ASN A 80 3.22 -16.60 -1.75
N PHE A 81 2.40 -15.97 -2.59
CA PHE A 81 1.11 -15.39 -2.19
C PHE A 81 0.07 -15.53 -3.30
N THR A 82 -1.21 -15.41 -2.93
CA THR A 82 -2.31 -15.24 -3.88
C THR A 82 -2.69 -13.77 -3.97
N GLU A 83 -2.86 -13.26 -5.18
CA GLU A 83 -3.22 -11.85 -5.41
C GLU A 83 -4.71 -11.71 -5.70
N VAL A 84 -5.37 -10.80 -4.99
CA VAL A 84 -6.74 -10.36 -5.27
C VAL A 84 -6.67 -8.90 -5.71
N LYS A 85 -6.85 -8.65 -7.01
CA LYS A 85 -6.78 -7.29 -7.56
C LYS A 85 -8.15 -6.66 -7.67
N TYR A 86 -8.24 -5.39 -7.28
CA TYR A 86 -9.41 -4.57 -7.53
C TYR A 86 -8.98 -3.12 -7.79
N SER A 87 -9.45 -2.50 -8.88
CA SER A 87 -9.28 -1.06 -9.12
C SER A 87 -10.64 -0.39 -8.91
N GLY A 88 -10.68 0.67 -8.10
CA GLY A 88 -11.93 1.32 -7.72
C GLY A 88 -11.80 2.84 -7.67
N VAL A 89 -12.92 3.53 -7.87
CA VAL A 89 -13.01 4.97 -7.62
C VAL A 89 -13.43 5.16 -6.17
N CYS A 90 -12.67 5.96 -5.42
CA CYS A 90 -13.06 6.33 -4.07
C CYS A 90 -14.26 7.30 -4.16
N VAL A 91 -15.46 6.80 -3.87
CA VAL A 91 -16.70 7.59 -3.91
C VAL A 91 -16.94 8.36 -2.61
N PHE A 92 -16.30 7.94 -1.51
CA PHE A 92 -16.36 8.57 -0.20
C PHE A 92 -15.12 8.17 0.61
N SER A 93 -14.41 9.16 1.16
CA SER A 93 -13.31 8.97 2.11
C SER A 93 -13.46 10.02 3.20
N TYR A 94 -13.43 9.58 4.44
CA TYR A 94 -13.35 10.45 5.60
C TYR A 94 -12.21 9.93 6.47
N GLU A 95 -11.23 10.79 6.72
CA GLU A 95 -10.17 10.56 7.69
C GLU A 95 -10.30 11.67 8.73
N ASN A 96 -10.50 11.31 9.99
CA ASN A 96 -10.44 12.27 11.08
C ASN A 96 -8.96 12.56 11.32
N GLU A 97 -8.45 13.71 10.88
CA GLU A 97 -7.07 14.11 11.18
C GLU A 97 -6.91 14.31 12.69
N ALA A 98 -6.48 13.26 13.39
CA ALA A 98 -6.02 13.31 14.76
C ALA A 98 -4.61 12.74 14.81
N THR A 99 -3.61 13.60 14.64
CA THR A 99 -2.20 13.26 14.84
C THR A 99 -1.87 13.49 16.31
N ASP A 100 -1.90 12.43 17.13
CA ASP A 100 -1.39 12.46 18.49
C ASP A 100 -0.01 11.79 18.52
N ILE A 101 1.06 12.60 18.50
CA ILE A 101 2.44 12.14 18.68
C ILE A 101 2.83 12.32 20.14
N SER A 102 2.09 11.69 21.07
CA SER A 102 2.60 11.45 22.41
C SER A 102 3.19 10.05 22.48
N ILE A 103 4.45 9.89 22.09
CA ILE A 103 5.28 8.85 22.70
C ILE A 103 5.97 9.53 23.88
N ALA A 104 5.28 9.58 25.01
CA ALA A 104 5.94 9.75 26.30
C ALA A 104 6.35 8.36 26.78
N ALA A 105 7.64 8.10 26.80
CA ALA A 105 8.24 7.12 27.69
C ALA A 105 9.69 7.55 27.93
N ASP A 106 10.00 7.73 29.21
CA ASP A 106 11.21 8.31 29.80
C ASP A 106 12.55 7.75 29.29
#